data_AF-A0ABD5XY10-F1
#
_entry.id   AF-A0ABD5XY10-F1
#
_cell.length_a   1.000
_cell.length_b   1.000
_cell.length_c   1.000
_cell.angle_alpha   90.00
_cell.angle_beta   90.00
_cell.angle_gamma   90.00
#
_symmetry.space_group_name_H-M   'P 1'
#
loop_
_entity.id
_entity.type
_entity.pdbx_description
1 polymer ?
#
loop_
_entity_poly.entity_id
_entity_poly.type
_entity_poly.pdbx_seq_one_letter_code
_entity_poly.pdbx_strand_id
1 'polypeptide(L)'
;MQVVPEPDEGDIPINEALTRMVTGGSKLIATFKPEQQTTTFRLPSLGISKHPSTTYEVRADGNNVYGPAPIPPTDVDDLVTTWCPALTFQRKLQVIVRNVGDQDRYYTIQPVGYEEVDA
;
A
#
# COMPACT_ATOMS: atom_id res chain seq x y z
N MET A 1 -9.54 11.95 19.40
CA MET A 1 -9.77 11.69 17.97
C MET A 1 -9.00 10.43 17.65
N GLN A 2 -9.69 9.34 17.28
CA GLN A 2 -9.00 8.11 16.87
C GLN A 2 -8.26 8.37 15.55
N VAL A 3 -6.99 7.97 15.50
CA VAL A 3 -6.10 8.13 14.34
C VAL A 3 -6.53 7.18 13.20
N VAL A 4 -7.02 6.01 13.59
CA VAL A 4 -7.66 5.01 12.76
C VAL A 4 -8.90 4.61 13.55
N PRO A 5 -10.12 4.85 13.05
CA PRO A 5 -11.31 4.36 13.73
C PRO A 5 -11.29 2.84 13.82
N GLU A 6 -11.98 2.30 14.83
CA GLU A 6 -12.20 0.86 14.92
C GLU A 6 -13.13 0.41 13.77
N PRO A 7 -12.87 -0.74 13.12
CA PRO A 7 -13.80 -1.30 12.14
C PRO A 7 -15.12 -1.73 12.80
N ASP A 8 -16.23 -1.61 12.06
CA ASP A 8 -17.53 -2.15 12.48
C ASP A 8 -17.58 -3.68 12.28
N GLU A 9 -18.56 -4.36 12.90
CA GLU A 9 -18.70 -5.83 12.86
C GLU A 9 -18.79 -6.40 11.43
N GLY A 10 -19.29 -5.62 10.47
CA GLY A 10 -19.42 -6.00 9.06
C GLY A 10 -18.22 -5.70 8.19
N ASP A 11 -17.25 -4.92 8.68
CA ASP A 11 -16.12 -4.48 7.88
C ASP A 11 -15.17 -5.63 7.55
N ILE A 12 -14.58 -5.57 6.36
CA ILE A 12 -13.74 -6.66 5.85
C ILE A 12 -12.27 -6.32 6.11
N PRO A 13 -11.53 -7.15 6.86
CA PRO A 13 -10.12 -6.90 7.11
C PRO A 13 -9.30 -7.09 5.83
N ILE A 14 -8.33 -6.19 5.62
CA ILE A 14 -7.36 -6.26 4.54
C ILE A 14 -6.00 -6.58 5.13
N ASN A 15 -5.42 -7.69 4.68
CA ASN A 15 -4.04 -8.05 4.95
C ASN A 15 -3.51 -8.91 3.80
N GLU A 16 -3.48 -8.32 2.62
CA GLU A 16 -3.06 -9.00 1.40
C GLU A 16 -1.59 -8.72 1.11
N ALA A 17 -0.85 -9.73 0.65
CA ALA A 17 0.54 -9.57 0.26
C ALA A 17 0.76 -9.98 -1.20
N LEU A 18 1.48 -9.13 -1.94
CA LEU A 18 1.97 -9.42 -3.28
C LEU A 18 3.49 -9.44 -3.28
N THR A 19 4.08 -10.59 -3.64
CA THR A 19 5.53 -10.70 -3.87
C THR A 19 5.84 -10.87 -5.35
N ARG A 20 6.68 -10.01 -5.91
CA ARG A 20 7.12 -10.08 -7.32
C ARG A 20 8.58 -9.70 -7.49
N MET A 21 9.24 -10.34 -8.44
CA MET A 21 10.55 -9.95 -8.91
C MET A 21 10.44 -8.73 -9.83
N VAL A 22 11.37 -7.79 -9.71
CA VAL A 22 11.47 -6.60 -10.55
C VAL A 22 12.91 -6.48 -11.02
N THR A 23 13.08 -6.54 -12.35
CA THR A 23 14.37 -6.43 -13.00
C THR A 23 15.03 -5.08 -12.74
N GLY A 24 16.37 -5.05 -12.75
CA GLY A 24 17.13 -3.80 -12.74
C GLY A 24 16.65 -2.81 -13.82
N GLY A 25 16.62 -1.53 -13.51
CA GLY A 25 16.15 -0.44 -14.38
C GLY A 25 14.64 -0.46 -14.69
N SER A 26 13.87 -1.39 -14.10
CA SER A 26 12.44 -1.56 -14.39
C SER A 26 11.56 -1.13 -13.22
N LYS A 27 10.23 -1.19 -13.42
CA LYS A 27 9.25 -0.89 -12.37
C LYS A 27 8.15 -1.94 -12.29
N LEU A 28 7.63 -2.11 -11.08
CA LEU A 28 6.39 -2.80 -10.76
C LEU A 28 5.29 -1.77 -10.50
N ILE A 29 4.09 -2.04 -11.00
CA ILE A 29 2.88 -1.34 -10.60
C ILE A 29 1.92 -2.39 -10.04
N ALA A 30 1.86 -2.50 -8.72
CA ALA A 30 0.85 -3.30 -8.05
C ALA A 30 -0.45 -2.49 -7.94
N THR A 31 -1.58 -3.09 -8.23
CA THR A 31 -2.89 -2.45 -8.10
C THR A 31 -3.76 -3.31 -7.20
N PHE A 32 -4.16 -2.74 -6.06
CA PHE A 32 -5.12 -3.31 -5.13
C PHE A 32 -6.46 -2.62 -5.36
N LYS A 33 -7.53 -3.40 -5.31
CA LYS A 33 -8.90 -2.92 -5.52
C LYS A 33 -9.80 -3.48 -4.42
N PRO A 34 -10.82 -2.71 -4.02
CA PRO A 34 -11.97 -3.26 -3.31
C PRO A 34 -12.48 -4.55 -3.91
N GLU A 35 -12.76 -5.53 -3.05
CA GLU A 35 -13.58 -6.67 -3.44
C GLU A 35 -15.02 -6.23 -3.67
N GLN A 36 -15.51 -5.26 -2.90
CA GLN A 36 -16.86 -4.70 -3.02
C GLN A 36 -16.86 -3.34 -3.70
N GLN A 37 -17.79 -3.11 -4.64
CA GLN A 37 -17.78 -1.89 -5.48
C GLN A 37 -18.21 -0.61 -4.75
N THR A 38 -18.72 -0.70 -3.53
CA THR A 38 -19.33 0.43 -2.79
C THR A 38 -18.65 0.75 -1.46
N THR A 39 -17.51 0.13 -1.15
CA THR A 39 -16.88 0.27 0.17
C THR A 39 -15.78 1.34 0.17
N THR A 40 -15.58 1.97 1.34
CA THR A 40 -14.48 2.91 1.57
C THR A 40 -13.32 2.16 2.24
N PHE A 41 -12.11 2.23 1.67
CA PHE A 41 -10.93 1.63 2.29
C PHE A 41 -10.38 2.55 3.37
N ARG A 42 -9.99 1.98 4.50
CA ARG A 42 -9.13 2.65 5.48
C ARG A 42 -7.81 1.90 5.63
N LEU A 43 -6.74 2.55 5.20
CA LEU A 43 -5.40 1.98 5.15
C LEU A 43 -4.46 2.75 6.09
N PRO A 44 -4.30 2.29 7.35
CA PRO A 44 -3.32 2.87 8.26
C PRO A 44 -1.87 2.54 7.90
N SER A 45 -1.62 1.36 7.33
CA SER A 45 -0.26 0.85 7.09
C SER A 45 -0.10 0.28 5.69
N LEU A 46 1.08 0.51 5.08
CA LEU A 46 1.50 -0.12 3.83
C LEU A 46 2.96 -0.56 3.93
N GLY A 47 3.16 -1.86 4.13
CA GLY A 47 4.49 -2.47 4.12
C GLY A 47 5.01 -2.67 2.71
N ILE A 48 6.26 -2.30 2.47
CA ILE A 48 6.97 -2.63 1.22
C ILE A 48 8.42 -3.00 1.55
N SER A 49 8.93 -4.10 0.99
CA SER A 49 10.34 -4.49 1.17
C SER A 49 11.29 -3.35 0.79
N LYS A 50 12.14 -2.96 1.74
CA LYS A 50 13.16 -1.94 1.51
C LYS A 50 14.38 -2.49 0.79
N HIS A 51 14.80 -1.82 -0.28
CA HIS A 51 16.03 -2.11 -1.00
C HIS A 51 16.80 -0.84 -1.39
N PRO A 52 18.14 -0.87 -1.43
CA PRO A 52 18.92 0.20 -2.04
C PRO A 52 18.53 0.42 -3.50
N SER A 53 18.80 1.62 -4.02
CA SER A 53 18.55 1.97 -5.43
C SER A 53 17.10 1.68 -5.87
N THR A 54 16.14 1.98 -4.99
CA THR A 54 14.71 1.83 -5.25
C THR A 54 13.98 3.12 -4.93
N THR A 55 12.95 3.44 -5.72
CA THR A 55 11.99 4.51 -5.37
C THR A 55 10.58 3.95 -5.25
N TYR A 56 9.83 4.46 -4.28
CA TYR A 56 8.50 4.03 -3.92
C TYR A 56 7.53 5.19 -4.10
N GLU A 57 6.41 4.94 -4.77
CA GLU A 57 5.33 5.90 -4.96
C GLU A 57 3.98 5.20 -4.75
N VAL A 58 3.04 5.88 -4.11
CA VAL A 58 1.71 5.34 -3.84
C VAL A 58 0.68 6.31 -4.36
N ARG A 59 -0.29 5.78 -5.12
CA ARG A 59 -1.42 6.54 -5.60
C ARG A 59 -2.72 5.92 -5.12
N ALA A 60 -3.57 6.73 -4.51
CA ALA A 60 -4.90 6.34 -4.08
C ALA A 60 -5.91 7.07 -4.97
N ASP A 61 -6.76 6.32 -5.68
CA ASP A 61 -7.73 6.86 -6.64
C ASP A 61 -7.13 7.82 -7.69
N GLY A 62 -5.87 7.58 -8.06
CA GLY A 62 -5.12 8.38 -9.03
C GLY A 62 -4.38 9.58 -8.42
N ASN A 63 -4.66 9.94 -7.17
CA ASN A 63 -3.93 10.99 -6.45
C ASN A 63 -2.64 10.44 -5.86
N ASN A 64 -1.55 11.19 -5.98
CA ASN A 64 -0.30 10.83 -5.33
C ASN A 64 -0.41 11.08 -3.81
N VAL A 65 -0.21 10.05 -3.00
CA VAL A 65 -0.37 10.10 -1.54
C VAL A 65 0.91 9.75 -0.80
N TYR A 66 1.93 9.26 -1.52
CA TYR A 66 3.26 9.03 -0.98
C TYR A 66 4.30 9.02 -2.09
N GLY A 67 5.46 9.62 -1.81
CA GLY A 67 6.60 9.60 -2.71
C GLY A 67 6.39 10.40 -4.00
N PRO A 68 7.23 10.18 -5.04
CA PRO A 68 8.32 9.21 -5.07
C PRO A 68 9.36 9.46 -3.97
N ALA A 69 9.72 8.42 -3.23
CA ALA A 69 10.69 8.50 -2.13
C ALA A 69 11.67 7.30 -2.16
N PRO A 70 12.91 7.45 -1.65
CA PRO A 70 13.91 6.38 -1.62
C PRO A 70 13.70 5.38 -0.46
N ILE A 71 12.74 5.66 0.42
CA ILE A 71 12.36 4.82 1.56
C ILE A 71 10.88 4.47 1.37
N PRO A 72 10.46 3.23 1.68
CA PRO A 72 9.03 2.88 1.63
C PRO A 72 8.25 3.54 2.78
N PRO A 73 6.91 3.53 2.73
CA PRO A 73 6.06 4.03 3.82
C PRO A 73 6.39 3.35 5.17
N THR A 74 6.39 2.02 5.21
CA THR A 74 6.99 1.17 6.24
C THR A 74 7.56 -0.09 5.60
N ASP A 75 8.40 -0.83 6.33
CA ASP A 75 8.83 -2.17 5.91
C ASP A 75 7.78 -3.23 6.27
N VAL A 76 7.81 -4.38 5.58
CA VAL A 76 6.90 -5.53 5.78
C VAL A 76 7.16 -6.28 7.08
N ASP A 77 8.37 -6.18 7.64
CA ASP A 77 8.70 -6.81 8.92
C ASP A 77 8.29 -5.94 10.12
N ASP A 78 8.08 -4.63 9.91
CA ASP A 78 7.67 -3.67 10.95
C ASP A 78 6.15 -3.43 10.95
N LEU A 79 5.55 -3.18 9.77
CA LEU A 79 4.13 -2.85 9.56
C LEU A 79 3.54 -1.72 10.44
N VAL A 80 4.38 -0.78 10.86
CA VAL A 80 3.94 0.35 11.68
C VAL A 80 2.99 1.28 10.93
N THR A 81 2.13 1.99 11.68
CA THR A 81 1.20 2.97 11.12
C THR A 81 1.94 4.04 10.33
N THR A 82 1.55 4.20 9.07
CA THR A 82 2.15 5.15 8.13
C THR A 82 1.31 6.42 7.98
N TRP A 83 -0.02 6.28 7.95
CA TRP A 83 -0.94 7.41 7.79
C TRP A 83 -1.71 7.68 9.08
N CYS A 84 -1.66 8.94 9.52
CA CYS A 84 -2.37 9.44 10.68
C CYS A 84 -2.98 10.82 10.35
N PRO A 85 -4.28 10.92 9.99
CA PRO A 85 -5.28 9.84 9.96
C PRO A 85 -5.04 8.82 8.85
N ALA A 86 -5.69 7.64 8.94
CA ALA A 86 -5.59 6.58 7.94
C ALA A 86 -5.85 7.08 6.51
N LEU A 87 -5.13 6.53 5.53
CA LEU A 87 -5.38 6.83 4.13
C LEU A 87 -6.73 6.25 3.71
N THR A 88 -7.51 7.04 2.98
CA THR A 88 -8.85 6.65 2.51
C THR A 88 -8.96 6.70 0.99
N PHE A 89 -9.59 5.68 0.39
CA PHE A 89 -9.84 5.59 -1.06
C PHE A 89 -11.00 4.64 -1.37
N GLN A 90 -11.53 4.70 -2.58
CA GLN A 90 -12.75 3.96 -2.97
C GLN A 90 -12.58 3.07 -4.21
N ARG A 91 -11.59 3.31 -5.08
CA ARG A 91 -11.49 2.60 -6.37
C ARG A 91 -10.26 1.74 -6.47
N LYS A 92 -9.09 2.29 -6.13
CA LYS A 92 -7.83 1.53 -6.19
C LYS A 92 -6.69 2.21 -5.44
N LEU A 93 -5.81 1.36 -4.92
CA LEU A 93 -4.46 1.72 -4.50
C LEU A 93 -3.47 1.22 -5.54
N GLN A 94 -2.63 2.10 -6.07
CA GLN A 94 -1.52 1.75 -6.95
C GLN A 94 -0.22 1.97 -6.22
N VAL A 95 0.56 0.91 -6.06
CA VAL A 95 1.91 0.96 -5.49
C VAL A 95 2.91 0.78 -6.62
N ILE A 96 3.73 1.80 -6.81
CA ILE A 96 4.72 1.86 -7.88
C ILE A 96 6.11 1.74 -7.25
N VAL A 97 6.77 0.62 -7.53
CA VAL A 97 8.14 0.35 -7.08
C VAL A 97 9.05 0.40 -8.28
N ARG A 98 10.03 1.30 -8.28
CA ARG A 98 11.02 1.42 -9.37
C ARG A 98 12.37 0.97 -8.85
N ASN A 99 12.87 -0.13 -9.41
CA ASN A 99 14.23 -0.59 -9.17
C ASN A 99 15.15 0.16 -10.14
N VAL A 100 15.83 1.20 -9.64
CA VAL A 100 16.73 2.02 -10.47
C VAL A 100 18.17 1.49 -10.49
N GLY A 101 18.44 0.38 -9.76
CA GLY A 101 19.70 -0.35 -9.83
C GLY A 101 19.76 -1.31 -11.03
N ASP A 102 20.84 -2.09 -11.08
CA ASP A 102 21.14 -3.08 -12.11
C ASP A 102 20.81 -4.53 -11.70
N GLN A 103 20.65 -4.78 -10.40
CA GLN A 103 20.31 -6.10 -9.85
C GLN A 103 18.81 -6.35 -9.79
N ASP A 104 18.39 -7.58 -10.10
CA ASP A 104 17.01 -8.03 -9.92
C ASP A 104 16.67 -8.17 -8.44
N ARG A 105 15.46 -7.78 -8.06
CA ARG A 105 15.01 -7.80 -6.65
C ARG A 105 13.59 -8.28 -6.51
N TYR A 106 13.34 -9.04 -5.44
CA TYR A 106 11.98 -9.36 -5.01
C TYR A 106 11.47 -8.27 -4.07
N TYR A 107 10.25 -7.81 -4.34
CA TYR A 107 9.52 -6.87 -3.49
C TYR A 107 8.25 -7.53 -3.03
N THR A 108 8.01 -7.49 -1.72
CA THR A 108 6.72 -7.77 -1.11
C THR A 108 6.03 -6.44 -0.82
N ILE A 109 4.76 -6.34 -1.17
CA ILE A 109 3.89 -5.18 -0.91
C ILE A 109 2.68 -5.69 -0.14
N GLN A 110 2.39 -5.07 1.00
CA GLN A 110 1.37 -5.52 1.93
C GLN A 110 0.55 -4.33 2.48
N PRO A 111 -0.58 -3.98 1.85
CA PRO A 111 -1.57 -3.12 2.47
C PRO A 111 -2.21 -3.80 3.68
N VAL A 112 -2.34 -3.06 4.79
CA VAL A 112 -3.06 -3.52 5.99
C VAL A 112 -4.10 -2.48 6.41
N GLY A 113 -5.34 -2.91 6.59
CA GLY A 113 -6.47 -2.02 6.87
C GLY A 113 -7.80 -2.76 6.88
N TYR A 114 -8.87 -2.08 6.49
CA TYR A 114 -10.19 -2.68 6.29
C TYR A 114 -11.01 -1.95 5.23
N GLU A 115 -11.97 -2.67 4.63
CA GLU A 115 -13.04 -2.12 3.80
C GLU A 115 -14.26 -1.84 4.67
N GLU A 116 -14.74 -0.59 4.66
CA GLU A 116 -16.00 -0.21 5.29
C GLU A 116 -17.17 -0.77 4.49
N VAL A 117 -17.95 -1.68 5.08
CA VAL A 117 -19.18 -2.16 4.46
C VAL A 117 -20.29 -1.18 4.82
N ASP A 118 -20.65 -0.32 3.85
CA ASP A 118 -21.82 0.56 3.98
C ASP A 118 -23.05 -0.31 4.34
N ALA A 119 -23.63 -0.06 5.51
CA ALA A 119 -24.83 -0.75 6.01
C ALA A 119 -26.11 -0.36 5.25
#